data_AF-A0A2D7LAH8-F1
#
_entry.id   AF-A0A2D7LAH8-F1
#
_cell.length_a   1.000
_cell.length_b   1.000
_cell.length_c   1.000
_cell.angle_alpha   90.00
_cell.angle_beta   90.00
_cell.angle_gamma   90.00
#
_symmetry.space_group_name_H-M   'P 1'
#
loop_
_entity.id
_entity.type
_entity.pdbx_description
1 polymer ?
#
loop_
_entity_poly.entity_id
_entity_poly.type
_entity_poly.pdbx_seq_one_letter_code
_entity_poly.pdbx_strand_id
1 'polypeptide(L)'
;MGASDWGEERNNLAGPADRVARFDRAARAFADCQRRNRNPIDGGAGCPIIVEGLRDEAALRALGFEGPVERMNRGWDRSRLVAYLYDKYGTRNTVDGGPPLILLMDWDRTGGRLQTALRNRLQALDVQIDEDLRIILLKAMKPEGRTVESIAPYAPSLIPLIRAYLEEE
;
A
#
# COMPACT_ATOMS: atom_id res chain seq x y z
N MET A 1 -7.57 32.49 21.22
CA MET A 1 -8.16 31.22 21.72
C MET A 1 -9.37 30.91 20.84
N GLY A 2 -9.52 29.83 20.08
CA GLY A 2 -8.67 28.74 19.63
C GLY A 2 -9.48 28.08 18.50
N ALA A 3 -8.95 28.06 17.27
CA ALA A 3 -9.63 27.54 16.08
C ALA A 3 -9.10 26.14 15.73
N SER A 4 -9.14 25.23 16.70
CA SER A 4 -8.51 23.91 16.60
C SER A 4 -9.29 22.87 17.41
N ASP A 5 -10.52 22.56 17.00
CA ASP A 5 -11.28 21.45 17.60
C ASP A 5 -12.25 20.77 16.61
N TRP A 6 -12.75 21.50 15.62
CA TRP A 6 -13.71 21.00 14.61
C TRP A 6 -13.19 19.96 13.60
N GLY A 7 -11.90 19.60 13.65
CA GLY A 7 -11.25 18.68 12.71
C GLY A 7 -11.24 17.21 13.16
N GLU A 8 -11.31 16.96 14.47
CA GLU A 8 -11.17 15.62 15.04
C GLU A 8 -12.51 14.91 15.28
N GLU A 9 -13.55 15.65 15.68
CA GLU A 9 -14.89 15.07 15.93
C GLU A 9 -15.51 14.40 14.68
N ARG A 10 -15.23 14.90 13.47
CA ARG A 10 -15.79 14.34 12.23
C ARG A 10 -15.21 12.98 11.85
N ASN A 11 -14.02 12.61 12.35
CA ASN A 11 -13.44 11.29 12.06
C ASN A 11 -14.04 10.18 12.93
N ASN A 12 -14.75 10.52 14.01
CA ASN A 12 -15.33 9.56 14.98
C ASN A 12 -16.85 9.32 14.80
N LEU A 13 -17.46 9.87 13.75
CA LEU A 13 -18.91 9.73 13.50
C LEU A 13 -19.30 8.41 12.80
N ALA A 14 -18.34 7.52 12.53
CA ALA A 14 -18.57 6.26 11.83
C ALA A 14 -19.13 5.18 12.77
N GLY A 15 -20.38 4.76 12.55
CA GLY A 15 -20.99 3.63 13.26
C GLY A 15 -20.44 2.26 12.84
N PRO A 16 -20.85 1.16 13.51
CA PRO A 16 -20.36 -0.19 13.22
C PRO A 16 -20.55 -0.63 11.76
N ALA A 17 -21.67 -0.26 11.12
CA ALA A 17 -21.95 -0.57 9.73
C ALA A 17 -20.97 0.12 8.76
N ASP A 18 -20.56 1.36 9.06
CA ASP A 18 -19.55 2.07 8.27
C ASP A 18 -18.19 1.38 8.39
N ARG A 19 -17.82 0.93 9.60
CA ARG A 19 -16.58 0.17 9.80
C ARG A 19 -16.56 -1.13 9.00
N VAL A 20 -17.65 -1.88 8.96
CA VAL A 20 -17.75 -3.11 8.15
C VAL A 20 -17.54 -2.81 6.67
N ALA A 21 -18.24 -1.82 6.11
CA ALA A 21 -18.09 -1.44 4.70
C ALA A 21 -16.67 -0.96 4.36
N ARG A 22 -16.00 -0.26 5.28
CA ARG A 22 -14.60 0.15 5.11
C ARG A 22 -13.64 -1.04 5.12
N PHE A 23 -13.83 -1.99 6.04
CA PHE A 23 -13.00 -3.19 6.13
C PHE A 23 -13.18 -4.09 4.91
N ASP A 24 -14.41 -4.25 4.42
CA ASP A 24 -14.73 -4.95 3.18
C ASP A 24 -14.00 -4.34 1.98
N ARG A 25 -14.10 -3.01 1.81
CA ARG A 25 -13.38 -2.28 0.76
C ARG A 25 -11.86 -2.43 0.87
N ALA A 26 -11.31 -2.38 2.08
CA ALA A 26 -9.88 -2.59 2.31
C ALA A 26 -9.48 -4.03 1.97
N ALA A 27 -10.27 -5.02 2.36
CA ALA A 27 -10.02 -6.43 2.10
C ALA A 27 -10.01 -6.74 0.61
N ARG A 28 -10.96 -6.20 -0.17
CA ARG A 28 -10.96 -6.34 -1.63
C ARG A 28 -9.69 -5.77 -2.25
N ALA A 29 -9.30 -4.56 -1.86
CA ALA A 29 -8.08 -3.93 -2.36
C ALA A 29 -6.81 -4.70 -1.98
N PHE A 30 -6.76 -5.27 -0.78
CA PHE A 30 -5.67 -6.16 -0.38
C PHE A 30 -5.63 -7.42 -1.23
N ALA A 31 -6.76 -8.07 -1.49
CA ALA A 31 -6.83 -9.27 -2.33
C ALA A 31 -6.31 -8.98 -3.75
N ASP A 32 -6.78 -7.89 -4.37
CA ASP A 32 -6.33 -7.47 -5.70
C ASP A 32 -4.82 -7.21 -5.73
N CYS A 33 -4.30 -6.51 -4.71
CA CYS A 33 -2.88 -6.25 -4.57
C CYS A 33 -2.07 -7.53 -4.30
N GLN A 34 -2.59 -8.47 -3.50
CA GLN A 34 -1.93 -9.76 -3.24
C GLN A 34 -1.80 -10.60 -4.51
N ARG A 35 -2.86 -10.68 -5.34
CA ARG A 35 -2.79 -11.38 -6.63
C ARG A 35 -1.71 -10.78 -7.53
N ARG A 36 -1.68 -9.45 -7.63
CA ARG A 36 -0.69 -8.74 -8.46
C ARG A 36 0.74 -8.87 -7.93
N ASN A 37 0.91 -8.80 -6.61
CA ASN A 37 2.21 -8.92 -5.94
C ASN A 37 2.78 -10.33 -6.01
N ARG A 38 1.94 -11.37 -5.95
CA ARG A 38 2.36 -12.78 -5.96
C ARG A 38 3.32 -13.09 -7.11
N ASN A 39 4.25 -14.01 -6.88
CA ASN A 39 5.26 -14.39 -7.87
C ASN A 39 4.60 -14.91 -9.17
N PRO A 40 5.18 -14.64 -10.37
CA PRO A 40 4.69 -15.18 -11.62
C PRO A 40 4.59 -16.71 -11.67
N ILE A 41 5.46 -17.44 -10.97
CA ILE A 41 5.38 -18.90 -10.90
C ILE A 41 4.11 -19.40 -10.18
N ASP A 42 3.53 -18.56 -9.33
CA ASP A 42 2.32 -18.85 -8.56
C ASP A 42 1.09 -18.10 -9.13
N GLY A 43 1.18 -17.62 -10.38
CA GLY A 43 0.09 -16.99 -11.11
C GLY A 43 -0.12 -15.48 -10.85
N GLY A 44 0.83 -14.80 -10.20
CA GLY A 44 0.79 -13.34 -10.04
C GLY A 44 1.64 -12.58 -11.06
N ALA A 45 1.85 -11.28 -10.85
CA ALA A 45 2.69 -10.44 -11.72
C ALA A 45 4.08 -10.12 -11.13
N GLY A 46 4.35 -10.58 -9.90
CA GLY A 46 5.58 -10.29 -9.17
C GLY A 46 5.78 -8.79 -8.91
N CYS A 47 4.71 -8.00 -8.91
CA CYS A 47 4.82 -6.56 -8.83
C CYS A 47 5.27 -6.12 -7.42
N PRO A 48 6.44 -5.48 -7.25
CA PRO A 48 6.97 -5.12 -5.95
C PRO A 48 6.12 -4.04 -5.26
N ILE A 49 5.94 -4.20 -3.95
CA ILE A 49 5.38 -3.17 -3.09
C ILE A 49 6.52 -2.42 -2.42
N ILE A 50 6.57 -1.11 -2.61
CA ILE A 50 7.55 -0.22 -1.96
C ILE A 50 6.95 0.29 -0.66
N VAL A 51 7.67 0.09 0.45
CA VAL A 51 7.29 0.53 1.80
C VAL A 51 8.41 1.30 2.48
N GLU A 52 8.10 2.06 3.54
CA GLU A 52 9.10 2.88 4.24
C GLU A 52 10.07 2.01 5.04
N GLY A 53 9.56 1.10 5.86
CA GLY A 53 10.34 0.40 6.88
C GLY A 53 10.07 -1.10 7.04
N LEU A 54 10.81 -1.69 8.00
CA LEU A 54 10.74 -3.12 8.34
C LEU A 54 9.38 -3.52 8.91
N ARG A 55 8.74 -2.64 9.69
CA ARG A 55 7.46 -2.94 10.32
C ARG A 55 6.31 -2.94 9.32
N ASP A 56 6.39 -2.10 8.29
CA ASP A 56 5.43 -2.11 7.18
C ASP A 56 5.52 -3.41 6.39
N GLU A 57 6.74 -3.85 6.07
CA GLU A 57 6.95 -5.17 5.45
C GLU A 57 6.37 -6.27 6.34
N ALA A 58 6.66 -6.27 7.65
CA ALA A 58 6.12 -7.25 8.58
C ALA A 58 4.58 -7.27 8.62
N ALA A 59 3.93 -6.09 8.54
CA ALA A 59 2.49 -5.98 8.47
C ALA A 59 1.92 -6.58 7.18
N LEU A 60 2.56 -6.33 6.03
CA LEU A 60 2.17 -6.96 4.76
C LEU A 60 2.35 -8.48 4.81
N ARG A 61 3.46 -8.98 5.39
CA ARG A 61 3.64 -10.43 5.58
C ARG A 61 2.55 -11.03 6.46
N ALA A 62 2.20 -10.37 7.57
CA ALA A 62 1.13 -10.82 8.45
C ALA A 62 -0.25 -10.87 7.76
N LEU A 63 -0.48 -10.03 6.73
CA LEU A 63 -1.69 -10.02 5.92
C LEU A 63 -1.71 -11.06 4.79
N GLY A 64 -0.59 -11.74 4.53
CA GLY A 64 -0.49 -12.79 3.50
C GLY A 64 0.19 -12.37 2.19
N PHE A 65 0.90 -11.25 2.15
CA PHE A 65 1.71 -10.90 0.98
C PHE A 65 2.97 -11.77 0.89
N GLU A 66 3.12 -12.48 -0.23
CA GLU A 66 4.23 -13.42 -0.47
C GLU A 66 5.25 -12.90 -1.50
N GLY A 67 4.86 -11.93 -2.32
CA GLY A 67 5.69 -11.37 -3.38
C GLY A 67 6.78 -10.41 -2.90
N PRO A 68 7.47 -9.74 -3.85
CA PRO A 68 8.55 -8.83 -3.54
C PRO A 68 8.05 -7.60 -2.75
N VAL A 69 8.78 -7.24 -1.70
CA VAL A 69 8.60 -6.01 -0.93
C VAL A 69 9.94 -5.30 -0.86
N GLU A 70 9.98 -4.03 -1.24
CA GLU A 70 11.19 -3.21 -1.24
C GLU A 70 11.09 -2.13 -0.18
N ARG A 71 12.05 -2.13 0.74
CA ARG A 71 12.15 -1.10 1.78
C ARG A 71 12.95 0.09 1.29
N MET A 72 12.47 1.29 1.57
CA MET A 72 13.20 2.53 1.28
C MET A 72 14.38 2.76 2.24
N ASN A 73 14.22 2.41 3.52
CA ASN A 73 15.24 2.64 4.54
C ASN A 73 16.40 1.62 4.45
N ARG A 74 17.26 1.80 3.45
CA ARG A 74 18.50 1.02 3.21
C ARG A 74 19.78 1.84 3.47
N GLY A 75 19.66 3.02 4.08
CA GLY A 75 20.75 4.00 4.16
C GLY A 75 21.12 4.63 2.82
N TRP A 76 20.25 4.51 1.80
CA TRP A 76 20.43 5.11 0.49
C TRP A 76 19.77 6.48 0.43
N ASP A 77 20.37 7.41 -0.32
CA ASP A 77 19.66 8.60 -0.72
C ASP A 77 18.56 8.28 -1.75
N ARG A 78 17.69 9.26 -1.99
CA ARG A 78 16.54 9.12 -2.90
C ARG A 78 16.95 8.87 -4.36
N SER A 79 18.05 9.45 -4.81
CA SER A 79 18.51 9.31 -6.20
C SER A 79 18.99 7.88 -6.46
N ARG A 80 19.77 7.33 -5.52
CA ARG A 80 20.22 5.93 -5.58
C ARG A 80 19.05 4.95 -5.54
N LEU A 81 18.04 5.20 -4.70
CA LEU A 81 16.84 4.36 -4.68
C LEU A 81 16.09 4.40 -6.02
N VAL A 82 15.87 5.59 -6.58
CA VAL A 82 15.18 5.74 -7.88
C VAL A 82 15.93 5.01 -8.98
N ALA A 83 17.25 5.17 -9.05
CA ALA A 83 18.08 4.49 -10.04
C ALA A 83 17.99 2.96 -9.90
N TYR A 84 18.05 2.44 -8.67
CA TYR A 84 17.88 1.01 -8.41
C TYR A 84 16.49 0.49 -8.83
N LEU A 85 15.42 1.21 -8.49
CA LEU A 85 14.05 0.80 -8.84
C LEU A 85 13.85 0.79 -10.36
N TYR A 86 14.36 1.81 -11.05
CA TYR A 86 14.33 1.89 -12.51
C TYR A 86 15.10 0.74 -13.16
N ASP A 87 16.35 0.51 -12.75
CA ASP A 87 17.23 -0.52 -13.32
C ASP A 87 16.66 -1.93 -13.10
N LYS A 88 16.09 -2.18 -11.91
CA LYS A 88 15.58 -3.50 -11.54
C LYS A 88 14.22 -3.83 -12.14
N TYR A 89 13.31 -2.87 -12.20
CA TYR A 89 11.90 -3.11 -12.54
C TYR A 89 11.45 -2.47 -13.86
N GLY A 90 12.27 -1.61 -14.46
CA GLY A 90 11.97 -0.95 -15.73
C GLY A 90 10.80 0.04 -15.63
N THR A 91 10.17 0.30 -16.77
CA THR A 91 9.08 1.28 -16.91
C THR A 91 7.68 0.67 -16.89
N ARG A 92 7.57 -0.64 -17.14
CA ARG A 92 6.34 -1.45 -17.14
C ARG A 92 6.61 -2.85 -16.60
N ASN A 93 5.64 -3.41 -15.89
CA ASN A 93 5.69 -4.81 -15.48
C ASN A 93 5.60 -5.70 -16.72
N THR A 94 6.49 -6.69 -16.83
CA THR A 94 6.61 -7.54 -18.02
C THR A 94 5.57 -8.66 -18.09
N VAL A 95 4.83 -8.91 -17.01
CA VAL A 95 3.82 -9.97 -16.92
C VAL A 95 2.43 -9.41 -17.23
N ASP A 96 2.05 -8.31 -16.57
CA ASP A 96 0.70 -7.71 -16.72
C ASP A 96 0.66 -6.44 -17.59
N GLY A 97 1.82 -5.91 -18.02
CA GLY A 97 1.92 -4.71 -18.85
C GLY A 97 1.58 -3.39 -18.15
N GLY A 98 1.22 -3.44 -16.87
CA GLY A 98 0.85 -2.30 -16.02
C GLY A 98 2.05 -1.62 -15.35
N PRO A 99 1.81 -0.75 -14.37
CA PRO A 99 2.87 -0.09 -13.61
C PRO A 99 3.82 -1.11 -12.96
N PRO A 100 5.15 -0.95 -13.07
CA PRO A 100 6.12 -1.90 -12.54
C PRO A 100 6.24 -1.87 -11.01
N LEU A 101 5.67 -0.86 -10.33
CA LEU A 101 5.83 -0.66 -8.90
C LEU A 101 4.51 -0.26 -8.25
N ILE A 102 4.23 -0.80 -7.06
CA ILE A 102 3.14 -0.38 -6.18
C ILE A 102 3.76 0.48 -5.07
N LEU A 103 3.38 1.75 -4.97
CA LEU A 103 3.86 2.63 -3.89
C LEU A 103 2.87 2.66 -2.72
N LEU A 104 3.32 2.18 -1.57
CA LEU A 104 2.52 2.10 -0.35
C LEU A 104 3.25 2.78 0.82
N MET A 105 3.40 4.10 0.73
CA MET A 105 3.88 4.91 1.86
C MET A 105 2.74 5.19 2.84
N ASP A 106 3.09 5.59 4.06
CA ASP A 106 2.13 5.96 5.08
C ASP A 106 1.16 7.05 4.58
N TRP A 107 -0.08 7.02 5.08
CA TRP A 107 -1.10 8.03 4.80
C TRP A 107 -1.14 9.12 5.86
N ASP A 108 0.00 9.36 6.50
CA ASP A 108 0.28 10.57 7.24
C ASP A 108 0.84 11.68 6.32
N ARG A 109 1.21 12.84 6.92
CA ARG A 109 1.76 13.97 6.17
C ARG A 109 3.15 13.66 5.59
N THR A 110 3.96 12.87 6.29
CA THR A 110 5.34 12.57 5.91
C THR A 110 5.37 11.57 4.77
N GLY A 111 4.66 10.45 4.91
CA GLY A 111 4.45 9.45 3.88
C GLY A 111 3.79 10.03 2.63
N GLY A 112 2.82 10.94 2.77
CA GLY A 112 2.24 11.66 1.63
C GLY A 112 3.23 12.50 0.83
N ARG A 113 4.17 13.19 1.51
CA ARG A 113 5.27 13.92 0.86
C ARG A 113 6.25 12.96 0.21
N LEU A 114 6.57 11.85 0.86
CA LEU A 114 7.49 10.85 0.36
C LEU A 114 6.96 10.16 -0.90
N GLN A 115 5.70 9.70 -0.86
CA GLN A 115 4.95 9.13 -1.98
C GLN A 115 5.03 10.05 -3.20
N THR A 116 4.65 11.32 -3.03
CA THR A 116 4.66 12.32 -4.11
C THR A 116 6.07 12.53 -4.66
N ALA A 117 7.06 12.68 -3.78
CA ALA A 117 8.44 12.95 -4.17
C ALA A 117 9.11 11.77 -4.89
N LEU A 118 8.73 10.53 -4.55
CA LEU A 118 9.23 9.32 -5.21
C LEU A 118 8.53 9.10 -6.55
N ARG A 119 7.19 9.19 -6.58
CA ARG A 119 6.38 9.11 -7.79
C ARG A 119 6.87 10.08 -8.86
N ASN A 120 7.02 11.37 -8.52
CA ASN A 120 7.42 12.38 -9.50
C ASN A 120 8.80 12.10 -10.11
N ARG A 121 9.74 11.54 -9.34
CA ARG A 121 11.08 11.18 -9.84
C ARG A 121 11.04 9.95 -10.75
N LEU A 122 10.26 8.94 -10.38
CA LEU A 122 10.10 7.73 -11.18
C LEU A 122 9.36 8.03 -12.49
N GLN A 123 8.30 8.83 -12.45
CA GLN A 123 7.56 9.25 -13.64
C GLN A 123 8.39 10.15 -14.57
N ALA A 124 9.36 10.92 -14.04
CA ALA A 124 10.32 11.65 -14.88
C ALA A 124 11.28 10.72 -15.66
N LEU A 125 11.33 9.43 -15.31
CA LEU A 125 12.03 8.36 -16.02
C LEU A 125 11.05 7.43 -16.76
N ASP A 126 9.83 7.90 -17.05
CA ASP A 126 8.75 7.14 -17.70
C ASP A 126 8.28 5.88 -16.94
N VAL A 127 8.62 5.76 -15.65
CA VAL A 127 8.15 4.67 -14.80
C VAL A 127 6.73 4.99 -14.32
N GLN A 128 5.76 4.18 -14.75
CA GLN A 128 4.39 4.28 -14.25
C GLN A 128 4.31 3.79 -12.80
N ILE A 129 3.34 4.29 -12.03
CA ILE A 129 3.23 3.95 -10.60
C ILE A 129 1.78 3.56 -10.28
N ASP A 130 1.62 2.45 -9.58
CA ASP A 130 0.35 2.04 -8.97
C ASP A 130 0.27 2.62 -7.55
N GLU A 131 -0.81 3.34 -7.27
CA GLU A 131 -1.12 3.91 -5.95
C GLU A 131 -2.50 3.46 -5.44
N ASP A 132 -3.16 2.52 -6.11
CA ASP A 132 -4.59 2.23 -5.91
C ASP A 132 -4.86 1.68 -4.51
N LEU A 133 -4.03 0.72 -4.07
CA LEU A 133 -4.11 0.19 -2.70
C LEU A 133 -4.01 1.33 -1.69
N ARG A 134 -3.03 2.23 -1.85
CA ARG A 134 -2.83 3.35 -0.92
C ARG A 134 -4.02 4.31 -0.91
N ILE A 135 -4.58 4.63 -2.07
CA ILE A 135 -5.75 5.52 -2.19
C ILE A 135 -6.96 4.92 -1.48
N ILE A 136 -7.17 3.60 -1.59
CA ILE A 136 -8.26 2.90 -0.93
C ILE A 136 -8.04 2.87 0.58
N LEU A 137 -6.85 2.48 1.05
CA LEU A 137 -6.53 2.41 2.48
C LEU A 137 -6.58 3.79 3.15
N LEU A 138 -6.15 4.86 2.46
CA LEU A 138 -6.25 6.23 2.99
C LEU A 138 -7.70 6.66 3.28
N LYS A 139 -8.68 6.08 2.57
CA LYS A 139 -10.12 6.33 2.81
C LYS A 139 -10.72 5.34 3.80
N ALA A 140 -10.36 4.07 3.66
CA ALA A 140 -10.95 2.97 4.40
C ALA A 140 -10.36 2.82 5.80
N MET A 141 -9.05 2.95 5.98
CA MET A 141 -8.32 2.59 7.20
C MET A 141 -7.83 3.79 8.01
N LYS A 142 -8.09 5.02 7.57
CA LYS A 142 -7.67 6.24 8.29
C LYS A 142 -8.19 6.32 9.74
N PRO A 143 -9.42 5.88 10.06
CA PRO A 143 -9.87 5.81 11.45
C PRO A 143 -9.09 4.81 12.31
N GLU A 144 -8.56 3.75 11.70
CA GLU A 144 -7.84 2.66 12.35
C GLU A 144 -6.33 2.94 12.51
N GLY A 145 -5.80 3.88 11.74
CA GLY A 145 -4.41 4.31 11.84
C GLY A 145 -3.96 5.13 10.64
N ARG A 146 -2.71 5.59 10.65
CA ARG A 146 -2.15 6.43 9.57
C ARG A 146 -0.95 5.81 8.85
N THR A 147 -0.55 4.61 9.28
CA THR A 147 0.67 3.95 8.83
C THR A 147 0.39 2.53 8.34
N VAL A 148 1.22 1.98 7.46
CA VAL A 148 1.06 0.60 6.98
C VAL A 148 1.15 -0.37 8.17
N GLU A 149 2.12 -0.17 9.06
CA GLU A 149 2.24 -0.99 10.29
C GLU A 149 1.00 -0.97 11.19
N SER A 150 0.24 0.13 11.21
CA SER A 150 -0.98 0.24 12.03
C SER A 150 -2.11 -0.68 11.58
N ILE A 151 -1.99 -1.31 10.39
CA ILE A 151 -2.97 -2.30 9.91
C ILE A 151 -2.76 -3.66 10.57
N ALA A 152 -1.54 -4.00 11.01
CA ALA A 152 -1.22 -5.33 11.53
C ALA A 152 -2.16 -5.84 12.65
N PRO A 153 -2.59 -5.02 13.63
CA PRO A 153 -3.54 -5.44 14.67
C PRO A 153 -4.91 -5.88 14.12
N TYR A 154 -5.29 -5.43 12.92
CA TYR A 154 -6.57 -5.74 12.29
C TYR A 154 -6.52 -6.97 11.37
N ALA A 155 -5.36 -7.61 11.23
CA ALA A 155 -5.19 -8.81 10.41
C ALA A 155 -6.20 -9.93 10.75
N PRO A 156 -6.54 -10.24 12.02
CA PRO A 156 -7.56 -11.25 12.33
C PRO A 156 -8.94 -10.95 11.75
N SER A 157 -9.28 -9.67 11.57
CA SER A 157 -10.55 -9.24 10.96
C SER A 157 -10.47 -9.13 9.43
N LEU A 158 -9.32 -8.75 8.90
CA LEU A 158 -9.13 -8.54 7.46
C LEU A 158 -8.86 -9.85 6.71
N ILE A 159 -8.07 -10.77 7.28
CA ILE A 159 -7.66 -12.01 6.59
C ILE A 159 -8.84 -12.84 6.10
N PRO A 160 -9.91 -13.11 6.89
CA PRO A 160 -11.05 -13.86 6.39
C PRO A 160 -11.74 -13.20 5.20
N LEU A 161 -11.86 -11.87 5.20
CA LEU A 161 -12.45 -11.10 4.11
C LEU A 161 -11.55 -11.11 2.86
N ILE A 162 -10.23 -10.95 3.04
CA ILE A 162 -9.26 -11.02 1.95
C ILE A 162 -9.32 -12.39 1.27
N ARG A 163 -9.38 -13.47 2.07
CA ARG A 163 -9.49 -14.84 1.55
C ARG A 163 -10.78 -15.06 0.76
N ALA A 164 -11.91 -14.58 1.26
CA ALA A 164 -13.18 -14.66 0.53
C ALA A 164 -13.04 -14.07 -0.89
N TYR A 165 -12.43 -12.88 -1.02
CA TYR A 165 -12.16 -12.31 -2.35
C TYR A 165 -11.16 -13.13 -3.17
N LEU A 166 -10.10 -13.67 -2.56
CA LEU A 166 -9.12 -14.50 -3.28
C LEU A 166 -9.71 -15.81 -3.82
N GLU A 167 -10.77 -16.34 -3.21
CA GLU A 167 -11.45 -17.60 -3.58
C GLU A 167 -12.62 -17.41 -4.58
N GLU A 168 -13.10 -16.18 -4.79
CA GLU A 168 -14.23 -15.86 -5.68
C GLU A 168 -13.91 -15.92 -7.18
N GLU A 169 -12.66 -16.22 -7.58
CA GLU A 169 -12.18 -16.40 -8.96
C GLU A 169 -11.28 -17.64 -9.08
#